data_AF-A0A529N7B7-F1
#
_entry.id   AF-A0A529N7B7-F1
#
_cell.length_a   1.000
_cell.length_b   1.000
_cell.length_c   1.000
_cell.angle_alpha   90.00
_cell.angle_beta   90.00
_cell.angle_gamma   90.00
#
_symmetry.space_group_name_H-M   'P 1'
#
loop_
_entity.id
_entity.type
_entity.pdbx_description
1 polymer ?
#
loop_
_entity_poly.entity_id
_entity_poly.type
_entity_poly.pdbx_seq_one_letter_code
_entity_poly.pdbx_strand_id
1 'polypeptide(L)'
;RRGNKRRTIPLETFFIAYGKQDRRPGEFVEAVHVPVPAKATKFAVYKITKRRDEDITAALGAFHLALTKDGTVTDIRIAYGGMA
;
A
#
# COMPACT_ATOMS: atom_id res chain seq x y z
N ARG A 1 15.44 1.10 -10.38
CA ARG A 1 16.55 1.61 -11.22
C ARG A 1 17.18 0.46 -12.01
N ARG A 2 17.64 0.71 -13.24
CA ARG A 2 18.47 -0.20 -14.05
C ARG A 2 19.62 0.59 -14.68
N GLY A 3 20.82 0.50 -14.09
CA GLY A 3 21.93 1.39 -14.44
C GLY A 3 21.55 2.86 -14.24
N ASN A 4 21.61 3.64 -15.32
CA ASN A 4 21.26 5.07 -15.33
C ASN A 4 19.76 5.34 -15.58
N LYS A 5 18.95 4.31 -15.88
CA LYS A 5 17.51 4.48 -16.13
C LYS A 5 16.69 4.34 -14.85
N ARG A 6 15.75 5.27 -14.65
CA ARG A 6 14.77 5.28 -13.54
C ARG A 6 13.36 5.32 -14.12
N ARG A 7 12.44 4.63 -13.44
CA ARG A 7 11.00 4.69 -13.68
C ARG A 7 10.26 4.70 -12.35
N THR A 8 9.14 5.38 -12.32
CA THR A 8 8.19 5.42 -11.20
C THR A 8 6.88 4.86 -11.71
N ILE A 9 6.27 3.96 -10.93
CA ILE A 9 4.95 3.39 -11.23
C ILE A 9 4.08 3.46 -9.97
N PRO A 10 2.74 3.46 -10.10
CA PRO A 10 1.84 3.33 -8.95
C PRO A 10 2.04 1.99 -8.22
N LEU A 11 1.98 2.00 -6.89
CA LEU A 11 2.23 0.81 -6.07
C LEU A 11 1.21 -0.31 -6.35
N GLU A 12 -0.04 0.06 -6.64
CA GLU A 12 -1.13 -0.84 -7.00
C GLU A 12 -0.87 -1.62 -8.30
N THR A 13 0.03 -1.13 -9.15
CA THR A 13 0.44 -1.82 -10.39
C THR A 13 1.72 -2.64 -10.24
N PHE A 14 2.42 -2.51 -9.11
CA PHE A 14 3.69 -3.18 -8.88
C PHE A 14 3.54 -4.69 -8.59
N PHE A 15 2.46 -5.10 -7.91
CA PHE A 15 2.18 -6.50 -7.62
C PHE A 15 1.30 -7.09 -8.72
N ILE A 16 1.86 -7.98 -9.54
CA ILE A 16 1.18 -8.52 -10.72
C ILE A 16 0.46 -9.83 -10.38
N ALA A 17 1.14 -10.71 -9.65
CA ALA A 17 0.64 -12.02 -9.26
C ALA A 17 1.40 -12.51 -8.03
N TYR A 18 1.01 -13.68 -7.51
CA TYR A 18 1.73 -14.33 -6.41
C TYR A 18 3.23 -14.46 -6.72
N GLY A 19 4.07 -13.90 -5.85
CA GLY A 19 5.52 -13.89 -6.01
C GLY A 19 6.06 -13.08 -7.20
N LYS A 20 5.19 -12.36 -7.94
CA LYS A 20 5.57 -11.63 -9.17
C LYS A 20 5.34 -10.13 -9.04
N GLN A 21 6.41 -9.38 -9.26
CA GLN A 21 6.44 -7.91 -9.24
C GLN A 21 6.71 -7.36 -10.64
N ASP A 22 6.31 -6.12 -10.95
CA ASP A 22 6.75 -5.38 -12.14
C ASP A 22 8.21 -4.93 -11.98
N ARG A 23 9.12 -5.91 -11.99
CA ARG A 23 10.56 -5.73 -12.04
C ARG A 23 11.09 -6.41 -13.28
N ARG A 24 11.74 -5.63 -14.15
CA ARG A 24 12.45 -6.17 -15.31
C ARG A 24 13.78 -6.78 -14.85
N PRO A 25 14.37 -7.72 -15.60
CA PRO A 25 15.71 -8.21 -15.32
C PRO A 25 16.72 -7.06 -15.16
N GLY A 26 17.54 -7.14 -14.11
CA GLY A 26 18.49 -6.10 -13.73
C GLY A 26 17.89 -4.87 -13.05
N GLU A 27 16.58 -4.82 -12.81
CA GLU A 27 15.95 -3.79 -11.97
C GLU A 27 15.93 -4.15 -10.49
N PHE A 28 16.07 -3.11 -9.67
CA PHE A 28 15.78 -3.16 -8.25
C PHE A 28 14.97 -1.91 -7.84
N VAL A 29 14.25 -2.00 -6.72
CA VAL A 29 13.52 -0.88 -6.12
C VAL A 29 14.52 0.05 -5.47
N GLU A 30 14.59 1.29 -5.94
CA GLU A 30 15.54 2.29 -5.41
C GLU A 30 14.92 3.14 -4.30
N ALA A 31 13.61 3.41 -4.38
CA ALA A 31 12.89 4.24 -3.42
C ALA A 31 11.40 3.88 -3.41
N VAL A 32 10.75 4.17 -2.27
CA VAL A 32 9.30 4.19 -2.12
C VAL A 32 8.92 5.59 -1.65
N HIS A 33 8.04 6.26 -2.39
CA HIS A 33 7.55 7.58 -2.02
C HIS A 33 6.20 7.43 -1.32
N VAL A 34 6.18 7.71 -0.02
CA VAL A 34 4.96 7.65 0.79
C VAL A 34 4.46 9.08 1.01
N PRO A 35 3.34 9.50 0.38
CA PRO A 35 2.80 10.82 0.59
C PRO A 35 2.27 10.95 2.03
N VAL A 36 2.53 12.10 2.66
CA VAL A 36 1.94 12.42 3.97
C VAL A 36 0.45 12.72 3.76
N PRO A 37 -0.47 12.01 4.43
CA PRO A 37 -1.89 12.29 4.31
C PRO A 37 -2.24 13.73 4.73
N ALA A 38 -3.26 14.31 4.11
CA ALA A 38 -3.80 15.59 4.55
C ALA A 38 -4.35 15.48 5.98
N LYS A 39 -4.30 16.57 6.77
CA LYS A 39 -4.75 16.55 8.18
C LYS A 39 -6.18 16.05 8.38
N ALA A 40 -7.07 16.26 7.40
CA ALA A 40 -8.47 15.84 7.47
C ALA A 40 -8.70 14.39 7.01
N THR A 41 -7.67 13.74 6.44
CA THR A 41 -7.76 12.34 6.03
C THR A 41 -7.92 11.44 7.25
N LYS A 42 -8.88 10.53 7.20
CA LYS A 42 -9.01 9.43 8.15
C LYS A 42 -8.18 8.26 7.65
N PHE A 43 -7.26 7.79 8.49
CA PHE A 43 -6.38 6.67 8.16
C PHE A 43 -6.34 5.68 9.32
N ALA A 44 -6.54 4.39 9.02
CA ALA A 44 -6.50 3.34 10.02
C ALA A 44 -5.94 2.05 9.42
N VAL A 45 -5.18 1.31 10.22
CA VAL A 45 -4.60 0.02 9.84
C VAL A 45 -4.79 -0.95 10.99
N TYR A 46 -5.27 -2.15 10.67
CA TYR A 46 -5.56 -3.19 11.64
C TYR A 46 -4.89 -4.49 11.20
N LYS A 47 -4.15 -5.10 12.13
CA LYS A 47 -3.50 -6.41 11.95
C LYS A 47 -4.21 -7.43 12.83
N ILE A 48 -4.65 -8.53 12.23
CA ILE A 48 -5.20 -9.70 12.92
C ILE A 48 -4.13 -10.79 12.91
N THR A 49 -3.76 -11.27 14.09
CA THR A 49 -2.62 -12.17 14.27
C THR A 49 -2.78 -12.94 15.57
N LYS A 50 -2.11 -14.10 15.71
CA LYS A 50 -2.23 -14.94 16.92
C LYS A 50 -1.41 -14.37 18.08
N ARG A 51 -0.25 -13.79 17.79
CA ARG A 51 0.62 -13.12 18.77
C ARG A 51 0.83 -11.67 18.36
N ARG A 52 0.88 -10.76 19.33
CA ARG A 52 1.02 -9.32 19.09
C ARG A 52 2.29 -8.99 18.30
N ASP A 53 3.41 -9.54 18.75
CA ASP A 53 4.74 -9.23 18.23
C ASP A 53 5.28 -10.40 17.38
N GLU A 54 6.07 -10.07 16.36
CA GLU A 54 6.83 -11.01 15.51
C GLU A 54 6.02 -12.13 14.83
N ASP A 55 4.72 -11.93 14.61
CA ASP A 55 3.85 -12.93 14.02
C ASP A 55 3.42 -12.57 12.59
N ILE A 56 3.21 -13.59 11.76
CA ILE A 56 2.69 -13.42 10.40
C ILE A 56 1.21 -13.05 10.52
N THR A 57 0.85 -11.96 9.84
CA THR A 57 -0.53 -11.49 9.79
C THR A 57 -1.47 -12.56 9.20
N ALA A 58 -2.52 -12.93 9.92
CA ALA A 58 -3.61 -13.73 9.37
C ALA A 58 -4.45 -12.92 8.38
N ALA A 59 -4.78 -11.68 8.75
CA ALA A 59 -5.39 -10.69 7.85
C ALA A 59 -5.00 -9.28 8.25
N LEU A 60 -4.74 -8.41 7.26
CA LEU A 60 -4.45 -7.00 7.46
C LEU A 60 -5.47 -6.18 6.68
N GLY A 61 -6.05 -5.15 7.30
CA GLY A 61 -6.87 -4.15 6.62
C GLY A 61 -6.27 -2.76 6.80
N ALA A 62 -6.08 -2.04 5.69
CA ALA A 62 -5.66 -0.65 5.69
C ALA A 62 -6.72 0.21 4.99
N PHE A 63 -7.08 1.32 5.61
CA PHE A 63 -8.18 2.19 5.21
C PHE A 63 -7.70 3.63 5.13
N HIS A 64 -7.88 4.26 3.97
CA HIS A 64 -7.70 5.68 3.74
C HIS A 64 -9.02 6.27 3.28
N LEU A 65 -9.48 7.33 3.94
CA LEU A 65 -10.77 7.96 3.67
C LEU A 65 -10.64 9.48 3.74
N ALA A 66 -11.04 10.15 2.66
CA ALA A 66 -11.22 11.59 2.62
C ALA A 66 -12.72 11.93 2.55
N LEU A 67 -13.12 12.96 3.29
CA LEU A 67 -14.50 13.42 3.39
C LEU A 67 -14.57 14.91 3.07
N THR A 68 -15.69 15.35 2.50
CA THR A 68 -16.10 16.75 2.49
C THR A 68 -16.55 17.20 3.89
N LYS A 69 -16.81 18.50 4.07
CA LYS A 69 -17.27 19.07 5.35
C LYS A 69 -18.64 18.53 5.79
N ASP A 70 -19.52 18.22 4.84
CA ASP A 70 -20.84 17.61 5.05
C ASP A 70 -20.77 16.08 5.25
N GLY A 71 -19.57 15.49 5.22
CA GLY A 71 -19.36 14.07 5.49
C GLY A 71 -19.47 13.15 4.26
N THR A 72 -19.63 13.72 3.07
CA THR A 72 -19.63 12.96 1.80
C THR A 72 -18.24 12.43 1.48
N VAL A 73 -18.14 11.18 1.03
CA VAL A 73 -16.86 10.56 0.66
C VAL A 73 -16.33 11.17 -0.63
N THR A 74 -15.09 11.69 -0.60
CA THR A 74 -14.41 12.22 -1.79
C THR A 74 -13.36 11.27 -2.35
N ASP A 75 -12.70 10.50 -1.49
CA ASP A 75 -11.73 9.47 -1.87
C ASP A 75 -11.74 8.36 -0.83
N ILE A 76 -11.63 7.11 -1.29
CA ILE A 76 -11.49 5.95 -0.42
C ILE A 76 -10.53 4.94 -1.04
N ARG A 77 -9.62 4.42 -0.21
CA ARG A 77 -8.75 3.30 -0.58
C ARG A 77 -8.78 2.26 0.54
N ILE A 78 -9.04 1.02 0.16
CA ILE A 78 -9.08 -0.12 1.07
C ILE A 78 -8.15 -1.18 0.51
N ALA A 79 -7.19 -1.62 1.32
CA ALA A 79 -6.22 -2.63 0.93
C ALA A 79 -6.18 -3.75 1.97
N TYR A 80 -6.03 -4.99 1.49
CA TYR A 80 -5.95 -6.17 2.33
C TYR A 80 -4.66 -6.96 2.10
N GLY A 81 -4.16 -7.59 3.15
CA GLY A 81 -3.16 -8.66 3.09
C GLY A 81 -3.71 -9.92 3.74
N GLY A 82 -3.35 -11.10 3.21
CA GLY A 82 -3.77 -12.41 3.76
C GLY A 82 -5.15 -12.90 3.28
N MET A 83 -5.72 -12.30 2.24
CA MET A 83 -7.09 -12.60 1.76
C MET A 83 -7.15 -13.18 0.33
N ALA A 84 -6.05 -13.21 -0.43
CA ALA A 84 -6.01 -13.50 -1.87
C ALA A 84 -4.83 -14.40 -2.26
#